data_AF-A0A357NAK2-F1
#
_entry.id   AF-A0A357NAK2-F1
#
_cell.length_a   1.000
_cell.length_b   1.000
_cell.length_c   1.000
_cell.angle_alpha   90.00
_cell.angle_beta   90.00
_cell.angle_gamma   90.00
#
_symmetry.space_group_name_H-M   'P 1'
#
loop_
_entity.id
_entity.type
_entity.pdbx_description
1 polymer ?
#
loop_
_entity_poly.entity_id
_entity_poly.type
_entity_poly.pdbx_seq_one_letter_code
_entity_poly.pdbx_strand_id
1 'polypeptide(L)'
;LMGVLGAFIFAAQMINFTIPGTGSSGHLGGALILSVLLGPYAAFLTMASILIVQALFFADGGLLALGCNIFNMGFFACFIGYPLIYKRLAGEQPSQARLFGSLSLAAIISLQLGALGVVLETLASGISELPFSTFLLLMQPIHLAIGVVEGLITAAVVWFVWKEAPAILKTAAARQPLGAIPVKRVLAGLLAVALITAGGLSWFASANPDGLEWSIAKTTGEEELAATDDGIHGVIAQWQEKIAFLPDYNFKKSEQPAAAEANEAETSAWPAVDSGTSVAGIIGSIFTLLLAYGVGKGLQSLTTQQS
;
A
#
# COMPACT_ATOMS: atom_id res chain seq x y z
N LEU A 1 -5.94 -17.30 -1.62
CA LEU A 1 -6.57 -16.05 -1.18
C LEU A 1 -5.52 -14.95 -0.99
N MET A 2 -4.46 -15.19 -0.18
CA MET A 2 -3.33 -14.24 0.00
C MET A 2 -2.80 -13.68 -1.33
N GLY A 3 -2.40 -14.53 -2.29
CA GLY A 3 -1.92 -14.07 -3.60
C GLY A 3 -2.88 -13.14 -4.35
N VAL A 4 -4.14 -13.55 -4.53
CA VAL A 4 -5.12 -12.73 -5.28
C VAL A 4 -5.45 -11.42 -4.58
N LEU A 5 -5.59 -11.45 -3.24
CA LEU A 5 -5.83 -10.21 -2.48
C LEU A 5 -4.60 -9.31 -2.46
N GLY A 6 -3.39 -9.87 -2.39
CA GLY A 6 -2.16 -9.12 -2.52
C GLY A 6 -2.07 -8.41 -3.87
N ALA A 7 -2.33 -9.14 -4.96
CA ALA A 7 -2.36 -8.57 -6.31
C ALA A 7 -3.38 -7.43 -6.46
N PHE A 8 -4.56 -7.60 -5.88
CA PHE A 8 -5.61 -6.58 -5.86
C PHE A 8 -5.20 -5.34 -5.06
N ILE A 9 -4.61 -5.50 -3.87
CA ILE A 9 -4.19 -4.37 -3.06
C ILE A 9 -2.99 -3.65 -3.70
N PHE A 10 -2.03 -4.38 -4.26
CA PHE A 10 -0.95 -3.78 -5.06
C PHE A 10 -1.51 -2.92 -6.21
N ALA A 11 -2.45 -3.47 -7.00
CA ALA A 11 -3.08 -2.71 -8.08
C ALA A 11 -3.83 -1.47 -7.56
N ALA A 12 -4.48 -1.58 -6.39
CA ALA A 12 -5.20 -0.47 -5.79
C ALA A 12 -4.26 0.62 -5.22
N GLN A 13 -3.08 0.24 -4.74
CA GLN A 13 -2.04 1.17 -4.28
C GLN A 13 -1.47 2.02 -5.40
N MET A 14 -1.49 1.52 -6.64
CA MET A 14 -1.08 2.28 -7.83
C MET A 14 -2.02 3.44 -8.18
N ILE A 15 -3.17 3.58 -7.52
CA ILE A 15 -4.11 4.67 -7.76
C ILE A 15 -3.98 5.74 -6.67
N ASN A 16 -3.21 6.77 -6.99
CA ASN A 16 -3.18 8.01 -6.22
C ASN A 16 -4.45 8.83 -6.47
N PHE A 17 -5.07 9.33 -5.41
CA PHE A 17 -6.17 10.30 -5.48
C PHE A 17 -5.71 11.65 -4.92
N THR A 18 -6.07 12.73 -5.61
CA THR A 18 -5.70 14.09 -5.19
C THR A 18 -6.42 14.45 -3.89
N ILE A 19 -5.68 15.07 -2.95
CA ILE A 19 -6.28 15.66 -1.75
C ILE A 19 -6.61 17.13 -2.02
N PRO A 20 -7.90 17.52 -2.11
CA PRO A 20 -8.29 18.85 -2.55
C PRO A 20 -7.67 19.98 -1.72
N GLY A 21 -7.15 21.00 -2.40
CA GLY A 21 -6.62 22.22 -1.77
C GLY A 21 -5.22 22.10 -1.16
N THR A 22 -4.55 20.96 -1.26
CA THR A 22 -3.21 20.74 -0.68
C THR A 22 -2.08 20.70 -1.70
N GLY A 23 -2.38 20.30 -2.94
CA GLY A 23 -1.37 19.97 -3.95
C GLY A 23 -0.68 18.62 -3.70
N SER A 24 -1.21 17.79 -2.79
CA SER A 24 -0.76 16.43 -2.52
C SER A 24 -1.73 15.40 -3.10
N SER A 25 -1.31 14.15 -3.12
CA SER A 25 -2.13 12.98 -3.34
C SER A 25 -1.97 11.97 -2.18
N GLY A 26 -2.73 10.89 -2.23
CA GLY A 26 -2.44 9.70 -1.45
C GLY A 26 -3.05 8.48 -2.12
N HIS A 27 -2.62 7.30 -1.69
CA HIS A 27 -3.18 6.04 -2.17
C HIS A 27 -3.76 5.23 -1.01
N LEU A 28 -4.42 4.15 -1.38
CA LEU A 28 -4.92 3.17 -0.43
C LEU A 28 -3.74 2.45 0.25
N GLY A 29 -3.73 2.36 1.59
CA GLY A 29 -2.81 1.47 2.32
C GLY A 29 -3.23 0.01 2.20
N GLY A 30 -4.51 -0.31 2.44
CA GLY A 30 -5.12 -1.60 2.10
C GLY A 30 -4.90 -2.74 3.10
N ALA A 31 -4.03 -2.56 4.09
CA ALA A 31 -3.77 -3.56 5.14
C ALA A 31 -5.01 -3.88 5.99
N LEU A 32 -5.91 -2.91 6.19
CA LEU A 32 -7.16 -3.15 6.93
C LEU A 32 -8.13 -4.04 6.14
N ILE A 33 -8.27 -3.83 4.83
CA ILE A 33 -9.04 -4.73 3.94
C ILE A 33 -8.48 -6.14 4.04
N LEU A 34 -7.15 -6.29 3.89
CA LEU A 34 -6.49 -7.59 4.02
C LEU A 34 -6.80 -8.23 5.37
N SER A 35 -6.73 -7.48 6.45
CA SER A 35 -6.94 -8.00 7.81
C SER A 35 -8.34 -8.50 8.04
N VAL A 36 -9.34 -7.84 7.45
CA VAL A 36 -10.74 -8.27 7.50
C VAL A 36 -10.96 -9.55 6.69
N LEU A 37 -10.26 -9.71 5.56
CA LEU A 37 -10.47 -10.84 4.63
C LEU A 37 -9.58 -12.05 4.89
N LEU A 38 -8.43 -11.86 5.53
CA LEU A 38 -7.41 -12.90 5.76
C LEU A 38 -7.15 -13.16 7.24
N GLY A 39 -7.56 -12.26 8.13
CA GLY A 39 -7.05 -12.19 9.50
C GLY A 39 -5.69 -11.48 9.56
N PRO A 40 -5.26 -11.09 10.78
CA PRO A 40 -4.20 -10.11 10.96
C PRO A 40 -2.81 -10.61 10.52
N TYR A 41 -2.48 -11.87 10.78
CA TYR A 41 -1.17 -12.44 10.45
C TYR A 41 -0.97 -12.63 8.94
N ALA A 42 -1.97 -13.23 8.28
CA ALA A 42 -1.91 -13.44 6.83
C ALA A 42 -1.98 -12.12 6.07
N ALA A 43 -2.72 -11.12 6.59
CA ALA A 43 -2.72 -9.77 6.06
C ALA A 43 -1.36 -9.10 6.18
N PHE A 44 -0.72 -9.16 7.35
CA PHE A 44 0.60 -8.59 7.56
C PHE A 44 1.66 -9.19 6.63
N LEU A 45 1.67 -10.52 6.46
CA LEU A 45 2.56 -11.18 5.50
C LEU A 45 2.25 -10.83 4.04
N THR A 46 0.97 -10.62 3.71
CA THR A 46 0.57 -10.18 2.36
C THR A 46 1.03 -8.74 2.11
N MET A 47 0.88 -7.85 3.09
CA MET A 47 1.39 -6.48 3.02
C MET A 47 2.92 -6.44 2.92
N ALA A 48 3.63 -7.27 3.69
CA ALA A 48 5.06 -7.40 3.56
C ALA A 48 5.48 -7.86 2.15
N SER A 49 4.74 -8.81 1.56
CA SER A 49 4.99 -9.28 0.19
C SER A 49 4.78 -8.18 -0.86
N ILE A 50 3.78 -7.31 -0.67
CA ILE A 50 3.54 -6.12 -1.50
C ILE A 50 4.74 -5.18 -1.44
N LEU A 51 5.14 -4.76 -0.24
CA LEU A 51 6.21 -3.78 -0.06
C LEU A 51 7.58 -4.32 -0.50
N ILE A 52 7.84 -5.62 -0.35
CA ILE A 52 9.03 -6.28 -0.89
C ILE A 52 9.06 -6.17 -2.42
N VAL A 53 7.93 -6.39 -3.09
CA VAL A 53 7.82 -6.28 -4.55
C VAL A 53 8.03 -4.83 -4.99
N GLN A 54 7.42 -3.86 -4.29
CA GLN A 54 7.61 -2.43 -4.55
C GLN A 54 9.08 -2.03 -4.46
N ALA A 55 9.73 -2.33 -3.33
CA ALA A 55 11.12 -1.94 -3.10
C ALA A 55 12.09 -2.61 -4.08
N LEU A 56 11.92 -3.91 -4.37
CA LEU A 56 12.88 -4.64 -5.22
C LEU A 56 12.75 -4.31 -6.70
N PHE A 57 11.53 -4.19 -7.21
CA PHE A 57 11.29 -4.17 -8.65
C PHE A 57 10.96 -2.79 -9.20
N PHE A 58 10.41 -1.94 -8.33
CA PHE A 58 9.92 -0.60 -8.69
C PHE A 58 10.73 0.52 -8.04
N ALA A 59 11.73 0.19 -7.22
CA ALA A 59 12.47 1.16 -6.41
C ALA A 59 11.59 2.05 -5.49
N ASP A 60 10.30 1.70 -5.35
CA ASP A 60 9.36 2.43 -4.50
C ASP A 60 9.54 1.98 -3.05
N GLY A 61 10.16 2.88 -2.27
CA GLY A 61 10.65 2.64 -0.93
C GLY A 61 12.06 2.02 -0.90
N GLY A 62 12.93 2.58 -0.07
CA GLY A 62 14.31 2.08 0.07
C GLY A 62 14.40 0.71 0.74
N LEU A 63 15.30 -0.16 0.27
CA LEU A 63 15.51 -1.49 0.88
C LEU A 63 15.92 -1.42 2.36
N LEU A 64 16.64 -0.37 2.76
CA LEU A 64 16.98 -0.13 4.17
C LEU A 64 15.78 0.34 5.00
N ALA A 65 14.84 1.04 4.38
CA ALA A 65 13.60 1.50 5.02
C ALA A 65 12.49 0.44 5.03
N LEU A 66 12.67 -0.68 4.31
CA LEU A 66 11.64 -1.71 4.12
C LEU A 66 11.05 -2.23 5.44
N GLY A 67 11.86 -2.40 6.49
CA GLY A 67 11.37 -2.81 7.81
C GLY A 67 10.41 -1.80 8.42
N CYS A 68 10.75 -0.51 8.33
CA CYS A 68 9.93 0.62 8.79
C CYS A 68 8.64 0.69 7.96
N ASN A 69 8.72 0.56 6.64
CA ASN A 69 7.56 0.56 5.75
C ASN A 69 6.58 -0.58 6.07
N ILE A 70 7.11 -1.80 6.27
CA ILE A 70 6.31 -2.97 6.67
C ILE A 70 5.63 -2.72 8.02
N PHE A 71 6.34 -2.11 8.98
CA PHE A 71 5.78 -1.79 10.27
C PHE A 71 4.66 -0.74 10.14
N ASN A 72 4.94 0.42 9.56
CA ASN A 72 4.00 1.53 9.49
C ASN A 72 2.75 1.21 8.66
N MET A 73 2.92 0.59 7.50
CA MET A 73 1.80 0.30 6.60
C MET A 73 1.09 -1.01 6.93
N GLY A 74 1.79 -1.97 7.56
CA GLY A 74 1.24 -3.29 7.87
C GLY A 74 0.76 -3.40 9.32
N PHE A 75 1.63 -3.10 10.28
CA PHE A 75 1.44 -3.50 11.67
C PHE A 75 0.22 -2.84 12.32
N PHE A 76 0.09 -1.52 12.21
CA PHE A 76 -1.00 -0.80 12.88
C PHE A 76 -2.37 -1.23 12.39
N ALA A 77 -2.58 -1.33 11.08
CA ALA A 77 -3.85 -1.80 10.52
C ALA A 77 -4.14 -3.26 10.90
N CYS A 78 -3.13 -4.14 10.85
CA CYS A 78 -3.31 -5.57 11.11
C CYS A 78 -3.53 -5.87 12.59
N PHE A 79 -2.78 -5.25 13.49
CA PHE A 79 -2.73 -5.65 14.90
C PHE A 79 -3.37 -4.64 15.85
N ILE A 80 -3.64 -3.41 15.41
CA ILE A 80 -4.34 -2.39 16.20
C ILE A 80 -5.72 -2.11 15.59
N GLY A 81 -5.77 -1.58 14.36
CA GLY A 81 -7.00 -1.23 13.65
C GLY A 81 -8.00 -2.37 13.58
N TYR A 82 -7.57 -3.53 13.08
CA TYR A 82 -8.46 -4.67 12.90
C TYR A 82 -8.99 -5.26 14.22
N PRO A 83 -8.16 -5.76 15.16
CA PRO A 83 -8.66 -6.46 16.32
C PRO A 83 -9.11 -5.53 17.46
N LEU A 84 -8.49 -4.36 17.65
CA LEU A 84 -8.74 -3.50 18.82
C LEU A 84 -9.78 -2.43 18.55
N ILE A 85 -10.00 -2.04 17.29
CA ILE A 85 -10.96 -1.00 16.91
C ILE A 85 -12.12 -1.62 16.14
N TYR A 86 -11.88 -2.11 14.92
CA TYR A 86 -12.95 -2.63 14.07
C TYR A 86 -13.71 -3.78 14.73
N LYS A 87 -13.03 -4.85 15.14
CA LYS A 87 -13.67 -6.03 15.73
C LYS A 87 -14.45 -5.70 17.00
N ARG A 88 -13.95 -4.79 17.83
CA ARG A 88 -14.61 -4.38 19.08
C ARG A 88 -15.86 -3.53 18.83
N LEU A 89 -15.81 -2.63 17.84
CA LEU A 89 -16.89 -1.70 17.55
C LEU A 89 -17.96 -2.30 16.63
N ALA A 90 -17.58 -3.14 15.67
CA ALA A 90 -18.49 -3.77 14.72
C ALA A 90 -19.38 -4.84 15.38
N GLY A 91 -18.80 -5.64 16.28
CA GLY A 91 -19.45 -6.83 16.84
C GLY A 91 -19.62 -7.95 15.81
N GLU A 92 -20.52 -8.91 16.08
CA GLU A 92 -20.70 -10.09 15.24
C GLU A 92 -21.62 -9.85 14.03
N GLN A 93 -22.64 -9.01 14.20
CA GLN A 93 -23.61 -8.66 13.16
C GLN A 93 -23.77 -7.14 13.08
N PRO A 94 -22.77 -6.42 12.51
CA PRO A 94 -22.83 -4.97 12.40
C PRO A 94 -23.98 -4.54 11.48
N SER A 95 -24.70 -3.48 11.87
CA SER A 95 -25.51 -2.72 10.92
C SER A 95 -24.60 -2.02 9.90
N GLN A 96 -25.13 -1.60 8.75
CA GLN A 96 -24.35 -0.90 7.73
C GLN A 96 -23.65 0.35 8.31
N ALA A 97 -24.36 1.18 9.07
CA ALA A 97 -23.78 2.36 9.71
C ALA A 97 -22.65 2.01 10.69
N ARG A 98 -22.83 0.95 11.48
CA ARG A 98 -21.80 0.48 12.43
C ARG A 98 -20.58 -0.09 11.70
N LEU A 99 -20.78 -0.81 10.60
CA LEU A 99 -19.69 -1.31 9.76
C LEU A 99 -18.86 -0.16 9.20
N PHE A 100 -19.52 0.83 8.57
CA PHE A 100 -18.85 2.00 8.00
C PHE A 100 -18.12 2.82 9.06
N GLY A 101 -18.77 3.11 10.19
CA GLY A 101 -18.16 3.89 11.27
C GLY A 101 -16.94 3.18 11.90
N SER A 102 -17.05 1.88 12.17
CA SER A 102 -15.97 1.11 12.79
C SER A 102 -14.76 0.91 11.87
N LEU A 103 -14.98 0.64 10.57
CA LEU A 103 -13.88 0.53 9.59
C LEU A 103 -13.24 1.88 9.31
N SER A 104 -14.03 2.95 9.22
CA SER A 104 -13.48 4.30 9.00
C SER A 104 -12.61 4.74 10.17
N LEU A 105 -13.08 4.54 11.40
CA LEU A 105 -12.29 4.87 12.59
C LEU A 105 -11.02 4.00 12.69
N ALA A 106 -11.12 2.71 12.37
CA ALA A 106 -9.97 1.81 12.36
C ALA A 106 -8.92 2.21 11.31
N ALA A 107 -9.35 2.60 10.10
CA ALA A 107 -8.46 3.08 9.05
C ALA A 107 -7.76 4.37 9.47
N ILE A 108 -8.53 5.39 9.91
CA ILE A 108 -7.99 6.67 10.37
C ILE A 108 -6.94 6.47 11.46
N ILE A 109 -7.26 5.73 12.53
CA ILE A 109 -6.32 5.55 13.63
C ILE A 109 -5.08 4.78 13.17
N SER A 110 -5.23 3.76 12.33
CA SER A 110 -4.08 2.99 11.84
C SER A 110 -3.16 3.84 10.96
N LEU A 111 -3.73 4.64 10.07
CA LEU A 111 -2.96 5.51 9.18
C LEU A 111 -2.25 6.63 9.97
N GLN A 112 -2.93 7.23 10.95
CA GLN A 112 -2.32 8.24 11.82
C GLN A 112 -1.18 7.67 12.68
N LEU A 113 -1.28 6.41 13.10
CA LEU A 113 -0.19 5.74 13.81
C LEU A 113 0.98 5.41 12.88
N GLY A 114 0.70 4.98 11.65
CA GLY A 114 1.73 4.72 10.63
C GLY A 114 2.48 6.01 10.23
N ALA A 115 1.75 7.08 9.95
CA ALA A 115 2.34 8.39 9.62
C ALA A 115 3.15 8.97 10.79
N LEU A 116 2.65 8.84 12.02
CA LEU A 116 3.41 9.20 13.21
C LEU A 116 4.66 8.32 13.37
N GLY A 117 4.56 7.03 13.06
CA GLY A 117 5.68 6.08 13.04
C GLY A 117 6.80 6.57 12.12
N VAL A 118 6.46 6.93 10.87
CA VAL A 118 7.41 7.52 9.92
C VAL A 118 8.11 8.75 10.52
N VAL A 119 7.35 9.69 11.11
CA VAL A 119 7.93 10.90 11.73
C VAL A 119 8.91 10.54 12.86
N LEU A 120 8.55 9.59 13.72
CA LEU A 120 9.37 9.20 14.87
C LEU A 120 10.61 8.39 14.45
N GLU A 121 10.48 7.50 13.47
CA GLU A 121 11.59 6.72 12.91
C GLU A 121 12.59 7.62 12.19
N THR A 122 12.07 8.59 11.41
CA THR A 122 12.85 9.63 10.75
C THR A 122 13.64 10.45 11.76
N LEU A 123 12.99 10.93 12.83
CA LEU A 123 13.66 11.63 13.93
C LEU A 123 14.72 10.75 14.61
N ALA A 124 14.39 9.49 14.89
CA ALA A 124 15.28 8.55 15.56
C ALA A 124 16.48 8.14 14.69
N SER A 125 16.35 8.20 13.36
CA SER A 125 17.43 7.88 12.43
C SER A 125 18.60 8.86 12.55
N GLY A 126 18.31 10.14 12.84
CA GLY A 126 19.31 11.21 12.83
C GLY A 126 19.92 11.50 11.45
N ILE A 127 19.40 10.90 10.37
CA ILE A 127 19.95 11.00 9.00
C ILE A 127 19.32 12.18 8.25
N SER A 128 18.03 12.43 8.46
CA SER A 128 17.30 13.52 7.83
C SER A 128 17.16 14.71 8.79
N GLU A 129 17.69 15.89 8.44
CA GLU A 129 17.49 17.14 9.19
C GLU A 129 16.07 17.72 9.02
N LEU A 130 15.04 16.87 8.99
CA LEU A 130 13.65 17.31 8.91
C LEU A 130 13.24 17.90 10.27
N PRO A 131 12.88 19.20 10.37
CA PRO A 131 12.40 19.78 11.61
C PRO A 131 11.15 19.05 12.11
N PHE A 132 11.27 18.37 13.25
CA PHE A 132 10.25 17.47 13.79
C PHE A 132 8.84 18.07 13.79
N SER A 133 8.68 19.28 14.33
CA SER A 133 7.36 19.92 14.44
C SER A 133 6.75 20.22 13.07
N THR A 134 7.55 20.67 12.11
CA THR A 134 7.09 20.98 10.75
C THR A 134 6.67 19.70 10.04
N PHE A 135 7.51 18.67 10.07
CA PHE A 135 7.23 17.40 9.42
C PHE A 135 5.99 16.72 10.03
N LEU A 136 5.86 16.71 11.36
CA LEU A 136 4.69 16.20 12.07
C LEU A 136 3.39 16.92 11.66
N LEU A 137 3.43 18.25 11.59
CA LEU A 137 2.27 19.08 11.26
C LEU A 137 1.87 18.98 9.78
N LEU A 138 2.77 18.57 8.89
CA LEU A 138 2.47 18.28 7.49
C LEU A 138 1.97 16.84 7.29
N MET A 139 2.61 15.88 7.95
CA MET A 139 2.29 14.45 7.85
C MET A 139 0.92 14.10 8.42
N GLN A 140 0.60 14.54 9.63
CA GLN A 140 -0.63 14.08 10.31
C GLN A 140 -1.94 14.55 9.66
N PRO A 141 -2.09 15.81 9.18
CA PRO A 141 -3.34 16.25 8.56
C PRO A 141 -3.59 15.62 7.19
N ILE A 142 -2.55 15.43 6.37
CA ILE A 142 -2.72 14.80 5.05
C ILE A 142 -3.12 13.33 5.19
N HIS A 143 -2.47 12.61 6.11
CA HIS A 143 -2.80 11.22 6.40
C HIS A 143 -4.17 11.06 7.09
N LEU A 144 -4.65 12.09 7.79
CA LEU A 144 -6.04 12.09 8.27
C LEU A 144 -7.03 12.10 7.11
N ALA A 145 -6.80 12.92 6.09
CA ALA A 145 -7.64 12.97 4.89
C ALA A 145 -7.58 11.64 4.11
N ILE A 146 -6.38 11.10 3.91
CA ILE A 146 -6.17 9.79 3.28
C ILE A 146 -6.90 8.69 4.08
N GLY A 147 -6.79 8.71 5.41
CA GLY A 147 -7.40 7.72 6.29
C GLY A 147 -8.94 7.75 6.25
N VAL A 148 -9.55 8.93 6.06
CA VAL A 148 -11.00 9.05 5.82
C VAL A 148 -11.40 8.38 4.52
N VAL A 149 -10.68 8.66 3.43
CA VAL A 149 -10.95 8.07 2.11
C VAL A 149 -10.75 6.55 2.14
N GLU A 150 -9.63 6.08 2.68
CA GLU A 150 -9.33 4.65 2.84
C GLU A 150 -10.38 3.95 3.71
N GLY A 151 -10.84 4.60 4.79
CA GLY A 151 -11.89 4.09 5.65
C GLY A 151 -13.20 3.83 4.91
N LEU A 152 -13.62 4.78 4.07
CA LEU A 152 -14.83 4.66 3.26
C LEU A 152 -14.69 3.59 2.17
N ILE A 153 -13.55 3.54 1.47
CA ILE A 153 -13.27 2.52 0.46
C ILE A 153 -13.24 1.13 1.11
N THR A 154 -12.55 1.00 2.25
CA THR A 154 -12.48 -0.25 3.03
C THR A 154 -13.89 -0.71 3.43
N ALA A 155 -14.71 0.20 3.94
CA ALA A 155 -16.09 -0.12 4.32
C ALA A 155 -16.94 -0.58 3.12
N ALA A 156 -16.82 0.08 1.97
CA ALA A 156 -17.52 -0.29 0.75
C ALA A 156 -17.10 -1.68 0.24
N VAL A 157 -15.79 -1.96 0.21
CA VAL A 157 -15.25 -3.27 -0.22
C VAL A 157 -15.71 -4.38 0.74
N VAL A 158 -15.57 -4.17 2.05
CA VAL A 158 -16.00 -5.15 3.06
C VAL A 158 -17.50 -5.39 3.00
N TRP A 159 -18.31 -4.33 2.80
CA TRP A 159 -19.75 -4.44 2.63
C TRP A 159 -20.12 -5.27 1.40
N PHE A 160 -19.48 -5.02 0.26
CA PHE A 160 -19.67 -5.78 -0.97
C PHE A 160 -19.34 -7.27 -0.76
N VAL A 161 -18.17 -7.56 -0.17
CA VAL A 161 -17.78 -8.95 0.13
C VAL A 161 -18.74 -9.60 1.11
N TRP A 162 -19.28 -8.85 2.07
CA TRP A 162 -20.27 -9.39 3.01
C TRP A 162 -21.56 -9.81 2.32
N LYS A 163 -22.00 -9.08 1.28
CA LYS A 163 -23.19 -9.46 0.50
C LYS A 163 -22.94 -10.62 -0.46
N GLU A 164 -21.84 -10.57 -1.21
CA GLU A 164 -21.58 -11.52 -2.31
C GLU A 164 -20.89 -12.80 -1.85
N ALA A 165 -20.07 -12.71 -0.80
CA ALA A 165 -19.21 -13.81 -0.33
C ALA A 165 -19.04 -13.85 1.20
N PRO A 166 -20.14 -13.85 1.99
CA PRO A 166 -20.07 -13.80 3.46
C PRO A 166 -19.25 -14.93 4.09
N ALA A 167 -19.12 -16.05 3.38
CA ALA A 167 -18.31 -17.18 3.82
C ALA A 167 -16.83 -16.80 4.01
N ILE A 168 -16.27 -15.90 3.18
CA ILE A 168 -14.88 -15.41 3.32
C ILE A 168 -14.69 -14.73 4.68
N LEU A 169 -15.60 -13.84 5.05
CA LEU A 169 -15.53 -13.09 6.31
C LEU A 169 -15.70 -13.99 7.53
N LYS A 170 -16.62 -14.97 7.47
CA LYS A 170 -16.81 -15.95 8.56
C LYS A 170 -15.56 -16.80 8.77
N THR A 171 -14.96 -17.29 7.69
CA THR A 171 -13.76 -18.12 7.76
C THR A 171 -12.55 -17.33 8.27
N ALA A 172 -12.37 -16.09 7.82
CA ALA A 172 -11.32 -15.20 8.31
C ALA A 172 -11.48 -14.87 9.81
N ALA A 173 -12.71 -14.56 10.23
CA ALA A 173 -13.02 -14.31 11.64
C ALA A 173 -12.80 -15.54 12.53
N ALA A 174 -13.14 -16.74 12.03
CA ALA A 174 -12.97 -18.00 12.74
C ALA A 174 -11.54 -18.58 12.64
N ARG A 175 -10.64 -17.98 11.86
CA ARG A 175 -9.29 -18.50 11.56
C ARG A 175 -9.30 -19.95 11.06
N GLN A 176 -10.35 -20.33 10.35
CA GLN A 176 -10.49 -21.68 9.80
C GLN A 176 -9.92 -21.74 8.38
N PRO A 177 -9.49 -22.91 7.90
CA PRO A 177 -9.15 -23.07 6.49
C PRO A 177 -10.39 -22.82 5.62
N LEU A 178 -10.20 -22.11 4.50
CA LEU A 178 -11.19 -22.05 3.42
C LEU A 178 -11.33 -23.48 2.85
N GLY A 179 -12.24 -24.28 3.40
CA GLY A 179 -12.54 -25.63 2.91
C GLY A 179 -13.21 -25.61 1.52
N ALA A 180 -14.30 -26.36 1.34
CA ALA A 180 -15.01 -26.50 0.07
C ALA A 180 -15.85 -25.27 -0.36
N ILE A 181 -15.55 -24.06 0.12
CA ILE A 181 -16.29 -22.85 -0.26
C ILE A 181 -15.91 -22.49 -1.70
N PRO A 182 -16.87 -22.35 -2.65
CA PRO A 182 -16.59 -22.01 -4.03
C PRO A 182 -16.22 -20.53 -4.18
N VAL A 183 -15.03 -20.14 -3.71
CA VAL A 183 -14.50 -18.76 -3.81
C VAL A 183 -13.97 -18.43 -5.20
N LYS A 184 -13.91 -19.40 -6.13
CA LYS A 184 -13.30 -19.22 -7.46
C LYS A 184 -13.88 -18.03 -8.24
N ARG A 185 -15.21 -17.82 -8.19
CA ARG A 185 -15.86 -16.70 -8.87
C ARG A 185 -15.48 -15.35 -8.28
N VAL A 186 -15.43 -15.27 -6.94
CA VAL A 186 -15.02 -14.07 -6.20
C VAL A 186 -13.55 -13.75 -6.47
N LEU A 187 -12.69 -14.76 -6.45
CA LEU A 187 -11.27 -14.62 -6.79
C LEU A 187 -11.07 -14.18 -8.23
N ALA A 188 -11.82 -14.74 -9.18
CA ALA A 188 -11.77 -14.33 -10.58
C ALA A 188 -12.24 -12.88 -10.76
N GLY A 189 -13.31 -12.47 -10.05
CA GLY A 189 -13.80 -11.10 -10.05
C GLY A 189 -12.76 -10.13 -9.47
N LEU A 190 -12.18 -10.43 -8.31
CA LEU A 190 -11.13 -9.60 -7.70
C LEU A 190 -9.89 -9.51 -8.58
N LEU A 191 -9.50 -10.59 -9.25
CA LEU A 191 -8.38 -10.58 -10.19
C LEU A 191 -8.70 -9.73 -11.43
N ALA A 192 -9.93 -9.83 -11.96
CA ALA A 192 -10.37 -9.00 -13.07
C ALA A 192 -10.37 -7.51 -12.69
N VAL A 193 -10.87 -7.17 -11.50
CA VAL A 193 -10.81 -5.80 -10.97
C VAL A 193 -9.35 -5.37 -10.81
N ALA A 194 -8.49 -6.19 -10.23
CA ALA A 194 -7.06 -5.88 -10.10
C ALA A 194 -6.41 -5.55 -11.46
N LEU A 195 -6.70 -6.35 -12.50
CA LEU A 195 -6.17 -6.11 -13.84
C LEU A 195 -6.73 -4.85 -14.50
N ILE A 196 -8.03 -4.57 -14.32
CA ILE A 196 -8.66 -3.33 -14.83
C ILE A 196 -8.07 -2.11 -14.12
N THR A 197 -7.92 -2.19 -12.80
CA THR A 197 -7.34 -1.16 -11.95
C THR A 197 -5.90 -0.88 -12.36
N ALA A 198 -5.06 -1.92 -12.43
CA ALA A 198 -3.65 -1.83 -12.80
C ALA A 198 -3.44 -1.35 -14.24
N GLY A 199 -4.27 -1.82 -15.18
CA GLY A 199 -4.08 -1.58 -16.61
C GLY A 199 -4.70 -0.28 -17.12
N GLY A 200 -5.82 0.17 -16.55
CA GLY A 200 -6.60 1.29 -17.10
C GLY A 200 -6.97 2.39 -16.11
N LEU A 201 -7.26 2.07 -14.84
CA LEU A 201 -7.59 3.13 -13.86
C LEU A 201 -6.35 3.86 -13.34
N SER A 202 -5.18 3.24 -13.39
CA SER A 202 -3.88 3.85 -13.06
C SER A 202 -3.60 5.11 -13.88
N TRP A 203 -4.08 5.21 -15.13
CA TRP A 203 -3.95 6.42 -15.96
C TRP A 203 -4.67 7.65 -15.40
N PHE A 204 -5.64 7.44 -14.52
CA PHE A 204 -6.38 8.50 -13.85
C PHE A 204 -5.84 8.78 -12.44
N ALA A 205 -4.71 8.16 -12.06
CA ALA A 205 -4.02 8.49 -10.83
C ALA A 205 -3.57 9.95 -10.84
N SER A 206 -3.59 10.57 -9.67
CA SER A 206 -3.07 11.91 -9.46
C SER A 206 -1.57 11.95 -9.70
N ALA A 207 -1.10 12.94 -10.46
CA ALA A 207 0.34 13.20 -10.67
C ALA A 207 0.99 14.00 -9.51
N ASN A 208 0.20 14.51 -8.56
CA ASN A 208 0.73 15.18 -7.37
C ASN A 208 1.54 14.22 -6.48
N PRO A 209 2.59 14.71 -5.79
CA PRO A 209 3.36 13.90 -4.84
C PRO A 209 2.47 13.33 -3.74
N ASP A 210 2.81 12.14 -3.25
CA ASP A 210 2.04 11.50 -2.20
C ASP A 210 2.12 12.25 -0.86
N GLY A 211 1.42 11.78 0.17
CA GLY A 211 1.37 12.45 1.47
C GLY A 211 2.74 12.56 2.15
N LEU A 212 3.61 11.55 1.98
CA LEU A 212 4.96 11.53 2.52
C LEU A 212 5.88 12.44 1.71
N GLU A 213 5.98 12.24 0.41
CA GLU A 213 6.78 13.06 -0.52
C GLU A 213 6.42 14.54 -0.41
N TRP A 214 5.12 14.85 -0.43
CA TRP A 214 4.64 16.22 -0.29
C TRP A 214 5.07 16.84 1.04
N SER A 215 5.02 16.07 2.13
CA SER A 215 5.41 16.57 3.45
C SER A 215 6.93 16.80 3.56
N ILE A 216 7.74 15.96 2.91
CA ILE A 216 9.19 16.16 2.79
C ILE A 216 9.45 17.42 1.97
N ALA A 217 8.86 17.53 0.78
CA ALA A 217 9.00 18.68 -0.10
C ALA A 217 8.61 20.01 0.55
N LYS A 218 7.54 20.02 1.35
CA LYS A 218 7.13 21.21 2.11
C LYS A 218 8.02 21.50 3.31
N THR A 219 8.78 20.52 3.79
CA THR A 219 9.70 20.68 4.92
C THR A 219 11.08 21.15 4.48
N THR A 220 11.62 20.61 3.38
CA THR A 220 12.98 20.91 2.88
C THR A 220 13.01 21.92 1.75
N GLY A 221 11.93 22.04 0.99
CA GLY A 221 11.91 22.78 -0.28
C GLY A 221 12.39 21.97 -1.49
N GLU A 222 12.78 20.70 -1.30
CA GLU A 222 13.23 19.76 -2.34
C GLU A 222 12.31 18.54 -2.37
N GLU A 223 11.94 18.06 -3.56
CA GLU A 223 11.01 16.92 -3.71
C GLU A 223 11.58 15.61 -3.14
N GLU A 224 12.91 15.45 -3.16
CA GLU A 224 13.61 14.30 -2.60
C GLU A 224 14.73 14.75 -1.66
N LEU A 225 15.00 13.93 -0.64
CA LEU A 225 16.18 14.11 0.21
C LEU A 225 17.42 13.60 -0.53
N ALA A 226 18.49 14.39 -0.53
CA ALA A 226 19.78 13.95 -1.08
C ALA A 226 20.21 12.60 -0.46
N ALA A 227 20.33 11.58 -1.30
CA ALA A 227 20.80 10.28 -0.89
C ALA A 227 22.27 10.37 -0.44
N THR A 228 22.59 9.74 0.69
CA THR A 228 23.99 9.57 1.10
C THR A 228 24.61 8.43 0.29
N ASP A 229 25.47 8.77 -0.66
CA ASP A 229 26.21 7.81 -1.49
C ASP A 229 27.29 7.04 -0.70
N ASP A 230 27.48 7.38 0.57
CA ASP A 230 28.52 6.82 1.42
C ASP A 230 28.08 5.56 2.17
N GLY A 231 29.03 4.63 2.32
CA GLY A 231 28.89 3.46 3.17
C GLY A 231 27.79 2.48 2.74
N ILE A 232 27.05 1.95 3.70
CA ILE A 232 26.03 0.92 3.44
C ILE A 232 24.82 1.46 2.66
N HIS A 233 24.52 2.76 2.80
CA HIS A 233 23.41 3.41 2.11
C HIS A 233 23.64 3.42 0.60
N GLY A 234 24.80 3.92 0.15
CA GLY A 234 25.17 3.90 -1.27
C GLY A 234 25.28 2.50 -1.86
N VAL A 235 25.87 1.54 -1.14
CA VAL A 235 26.00 0.15 -1.61
C VAL A 235 24.63 -0.49 -1.85
N ILE A 236 23.68 -0.31 -0.93
CA ILE A 236 22.35 -0.88 -1.06
C ILE A 236 21.52 -0.14 -2.11
N ALA A 237 21.66 1.19 -2.22
CA ALA A 237 20.99 1.98 -3.25
C ALA A 237 21.43 1.53 -4.66
N GLN A 238 22.74 1.39 -4.92
CA GLN A 238 23.25 0.88 -6.19
C GLN A 238 22.79 -0.55 -6.49
N TRP A 239 22.61 -1.37 -5.45
CA TRP A 239 22.10 -2.72 -5.62
C TRP A 239 20.61 -2.72 -5.97
N GLN A 240 19.81 -1.87 -5.31
CA GLN A 240 18.40 -1.67 -5.60
C GLN A 240 18.21 -1.17 -7.04
N GLU A 241 18.97 -0.17 -7.48
CA GLU A 241 18.90 0.39 -8.83
C GLU A 241 19.16 -0.66 -9.93
N LYS A 242 20.07 -1.61 -9.67
CA LYS A 242 20.37 -2.72 -10.59
C LYS A 242 19.24 -3.74 -10.69
N ILE A 243 18.51 -3.97 -9.61
CA ILE A 243 17.43 -4.96 -9.54
C ILE A 243 16.10 -4.37 -10.00
N ALA A 244 15.84 -3.11 -9.66
CA ALA A 244 14.66 -2.38 -10.08
C ALA A 244 14.69 -2.28 -11.61
N PHE A 245 13.74 -2.92 -12.29
CA PHE A 245 13.65 -2.92 -13.75
C PHE A 245 12.59 -1.93 -14.25
N LEU A 246 11.67 -1.49 -13.37
CA LEU A 246 10.71 -0.42 -13.62
C LEU A 246 10.73 0.59 -12.46
N PRO A 247 11.85 1.31 -12.23
CA PRO A 247 11.91 2.32 -11.17
C PRO A 247 10.77 3.34 -11.33
N ASP A 248 10.18 3.73 -10.21
CA ASP A 248 9.03 4.65 -10.12
C ASP A 248 7.87 4.24 -11.04
N TYR A 249 7.72 2.92 -11.21
CA TYR A 249 6.68 2.29 -12.02
C TYR A 249 6.74 2.65 -13.51
N ASN A 250 7.90 3.07 -14.02
CA ASN A 250 8.08 3.39 -15.43
C ASN A 250 9.33 2.71 -16.03
N PHE A 251 9.43 2.70 -17.36
CA PHE A 251 10.60 2.21 -18.05
C PHE A 251 11.80 3.10 -17.72
N LYS A 252 12.98 2.47 -17.53
CA LYS A 252 14.23 3.20 -17.35
C LYS A 252 14.44 4.16 -18.51
N LYS A 253 14.53 5.46 -18.21
CA LYS A 253 14.92 6.46 -19.21
C LYS A 253 16.36 6.18 -19.63
N SER A 254 16.59 6.02 -20.93
CA SER A 254 17.95 6.00 -21.49
C SER A 254 18.55 7.39 -21.30
N GLU A 255 19.83 7.51 -20.89
CA GLU A 255 20.57 8.78 -20.80
C GLU A 255 20.36 9.61 -22.08
N GLN A 256 19.42 10.55 -22.03
CA GLN A 256 19.16 11.51 -23.09
C GLN A 256 19.74 12.84 -22.64
N PRO A 257 20.38 13.61 -23.54
CA PRO A 257 21.05 14.84 -23.16
C PRO A 257 20.05 15.81 -22.52
N ALA A 258 20.43 16.38 -21.37
CA ALA A 258 19.67 17.25 -20.46
C ALA A 258 18.87 18.40 -21.12
N ALA A 259 19.16 18.74 -22.38
CA ALA A 259 18.41 19.73 -23.15
C ALA A 259 17.01 19.24 -23.59
N ALA A 260 16.74 17.93 -23.59
CA ALA A 260 15.42 17.37 -23.89
C ALA A 260 14.51 17.29 -22.64
N GLU A 261 15.09 17.21 -21.44
CA GLU A 261 14.36 17.03 -20.17
C GLU A 261 13.59 18.30 -19.75
N ALA A 262 14.10 19.48 -20.10
CA ALA A 262 13.45 20.76 -19.78
C ALA A 262 12.10 20.98 -20.50
N ASN A 263 11.84 20.27 -21.61
CA ASN A 263 10.58 20.38 -22.37
C ASN A 263 9.54 19.30 -22.01
N GLU A 264 9.90 18.26 -21.26
CA GLU A 264 8.96 17.22 -20.79
C GLU A 264 8.49 17.44 -19.36
N ALA A 265 9.20 18.26 -18.57
CA ALA A 265 8.81 18.65 -17.22
C ALA A 265 7.59 19.60 -17.18
N GLU A 266 7.18 20.16 -18.32
CA GLU A 266 5.94 20.93 -18.41
C GLU A 266 4.73 20.01 -18.66
N THR A 267 4.03 19.69 -17.57
CA THR A 267 2.64 19.20 -17.49
C THR A 267 2.38 17.76 -17.96
N SER A 268 2.45 16.80 -17.05
CA SER A 268 1.60 15.59 -17.16
C SER A 268 0.15 16.00 -16.88
N ALA A 269 -0.53 16.53 -17.91
CA ALA A 269 -1.94 16.89 -17.83
C ALA A 269 -2.77 15.64 -17.47
N TRP A 270 -3.58 15.73 -16.43
CA TRP A 270 -4.47 14.64 -16.03
C TRP A 270 -5.55 14.40 -17.09
N PRO A 271 -5.79 13.16 -17.55
CA PRO A 271 -5.17 11.89 -17.11
C PRO A 271 -3.77 11.67 -17.69
N ALA A 272 -2.84 11.24 -16.83
CA ALA A 272 -1.46 10.91 -17.19
C ALA A 272 -1.39 9.48 -17.76
N VAL A 273 -1.84 9.32 -19.01
CA VAL A 273 -1.83 8.03 -19.70
C VAL A 273 -0.39 7.60 -19.99
N ASP A 274 0.08 6.60 -19.26
CA ASP A 274 1.44 6.08 -19.38
C ASP A 274 1.45 4.55 -19.49
N SER A 275 2.10 4.03 -20.54
CA SER A 275 2.17 2.58 -20.77
C SER A 275 3.08 1.85 -19.78
N GLY A 276 4.06 2.55 -19.20
CA GLY A 276 4.93 2.03 -18.14
C GLY A 276 4.12 1.72 -16.89
N THR A 277 3.27 2.65 -16.44
CA THR A 277 2.40 2.47 -15.25
C THR A 277 1.46 1.28 -15.42
N SER A 278 0.88 1.06 -16.61
CA SER A 278 0.06 -0.14 -16.89
C SER A 278 0.87 -1.43 -16.77
N VAL A 279 2.06 -1.46 -17.38
CA VAL A 279 2.95 -2.64 -17.36
C VAL A 279 3.42 -2.91 -15.93
N ALA A 280 3.81 -1.86 -15.20
CA ALA A 280 4.24 -1.94 -13.81
C ALA A 280 3.14 -2.47 -12.90
N GLY A 281 1.92 -1.93 -13.02
CA GLY A 281 0.75 -2.41 -12.30
C GLY A 281 0.49 -3.89 -12.53
N ILE A 282 0.50 -4.34 -13.79
CA ILE A 282 0.24 -5.75 -14.13
C ILE A 282 1.35 -6.66 -13.60
N ILE A 283 2.62 -6.33 -13.86
CA ILE A 283 3.75 -7.16 -13.45
C ILE A 283 3.84 -7.21 -11.92
N GLY A 284 3.70 -6.07 -11.26
CA GLY A 284 3.74 -5.99 -9.80
C GLY A 284 2.61 -6.80 -9.16
N SER A 285 1.38 -6.70 -9.67
CA SER A 285 0.27 -7.55 -9.22
C SER A 285 0.57 -9.05 -9.39
N ILE A 286 1.20 -9.47 -10.49
CA ILE A 286 1.58 -10.87 -10.73
C ILE A 286 2.67 -11.30 -9.72
N PHE A 287 3.71 -10.49 -9.51
CA PHE A 287 4.79 -10.82 -8.60
C PHE A 287 4.31 -10.88 -7.15
N THR A 288 3.48 -9.93 -6.72
CA THR A 288 2.83 -9.97 -5.41
C THR A 288 1.95 -11.21 -5.29
N LEU A 289 1.19 -11.58 -6.33
CA LEU A 289 0.38 -12.80 -6.32
C LEU A 289 1.23 -14.02 -6.03
N LEU A 290 2.31 -14.20 -6.79
CA LEU A 290 3.20 -15.35 -6.71
C LEU A 290 3.89 -15.41 -5.35
N LEU A 291 4.43 -14.28 -4.88
CA LEU A 291 5.13 -14.21 -3.60
C LEU A 291 4.19 -14.50 -2.42
N ALA A 292 3.07 -13.79 -2.31
CA ALA A 292 2.13 -13.98 -1.20
C ALA A 292 1.45 -15.37 -1.25
N TYR A 293 1.22 -15.93 -2.44
CA TYR A 293 0.78 -17.31 -2.59
C TYR A 293 1.84 -18.31 -2.12
N GLY A 294 3.10 -18.11 -2.52
CA GLY A 294 4.24 -18.95 -2.13
C GLY A 294 4.43 -18.97 -0.61
N VAL A 295 4.41 -17.81 0.04
CA VAL A 295 4.46 -17.68 1.51
C VAL A 295 3.31 -18.46 2.17
N GLY A 296 2.08 -18.25 1.70
CA GLY A 296 0.92 -18.98 2.24
C GLY A 296 1.02 -20.50 2.04
N LYS A 297 1.54 -20.96 0.89
CA LYS A 297 1.74 -22.38 0.62
C LYS A 297 2.85 -23.00 1.46
N GLY A 298 3.96 -22.29 1.66
CA GLY A 298 5.04 -22.72 2.54
C GLY A 298 4.55 -22.94 3.96
N LEU A 299 3.81 -21.96 4.52
CA LEU A 299 3.22 -22.07 5.85
C LEU A 299 2.25 -23.24 5.96
N GLN A 300 1.36 -23.42 4.97
CA GLN A 300 0.44 -24.56 4.94
C GLN A 300 1.18 -25.90 4.99
N SER A 301 2.25 -26.05 4.20
CA SER A 301 3.06 -27.28 4.18
C SER A 301 3.71 -27.58 5.52
N LEU A 302 4.21 -26.55 6.21
CA LEU A 302 4.83 -26.71 7.53
C LEU A 302 3.82 -27.15 8.59
N THR A 303 2.59 -26.64 8.54
CA THR A 303 1.54 -27.02 9.49
C THR A 303 1.06 -28.45 9.28
N THR A 304 0.93 -28.90 8.01
CA THR A 304 0.50 -30.28 7.70
C THR A 304 1.54 -31.34 8.08
N GLN A 305 2.83 -30.99 8.16
CA GLN A 305 3.88 -31.92 8.62
C GLN A 305 3.89 -32.11 10.15
N GLN A 306 3.22 -31.23 10.91
CA GLN A 306 3.17 -31.28 12.37
C GLN A 306 1.89 -31.94 12.92
N SER A 307 0.94 -32.30 12.05
CA SER A 307 -0.35 -32.96 12.38
C SER A 307 -0.36 -34.42 11.96
#